data_AF-A0A511XL72-F1
#
_entry.id   AF-A0A511XL72-F1
#
_cell.length_a   1.000
_cell.length_b   1.000
_cell.length_c   1.000
_cell.angle_alpha   90.00
_cell.angle_beta   90.00
_cell.angle_gamma   90.00
#
_symmetry.space_group_name_H-M   'P 1'
#
loop_
_entity.id
_entity.type
_entity.pdbx_description
1 polymer ?
#
loop_
_entity_poly.entity_id
_entity_poly.type
_entity_poly.pdbx_seq_one_letter_code
_entity_poly.pdbx_strand_id
1 'polypeptide(L)'
;MTASREDNLPTGLNTVADFLTGAPTDHSGIASAVSEYAGKENAPGIPEIRRRAHEAGLDGVLLGWRQEISKQPADETVIKKLIPEDIIQKISKETGVSVPATVTGLAQVLPGIVYRNAQREHQPRNR
;
A
#
# COMPACT_ATOMS: atom_id res chain seq x y z
N MET A 1 -21.39 32.51 -11.91
CA MET A 1 -20.70 32.13 -10.67
C MET A 1 -20.27 30.69 -10.80
N THR A 2 -19.00 30.44 -10.52
CA THR A 2 -18.20 29.26 -10.91
C THR A 2 -18.73 27.95 -10.35
N ALA A 3 -18.72 26.93 -11.20
CA ALA A 3 -19.12 25.55 -10.91
C ALA A 3 -18.36 24.99 -9.69
N SER A 4 -19.11 24.49 -8.71
CA SER A 4 -18.63 23.50 -7.76
C SER A 4 -18.22 22.27 -8.57
N ARG A 5 -16.91 22.04 -8.70
CA ARG A 5 -16.39 20.76 -9.17
C ARG A 5 -16.76 19.74 -8.10
N GLU A 6 -17.79 18.95 -8.38
CA GLU A 6 -18.10 17.73 -7.66
C GLU A 6 -16.88 16.82 -7.80
N ASP A 7 -16.09 16.79 -6.73
CA ASP A 7 -14.94 15.93 -6.49
C ASP A 7 -15.43 14.47 -6.42
N ASN A 8 -15.75 13.91 -7.59
CA ASN A 8 -16.06 12.49 -7.77
C ASN A 8 -14.74 11.70 -7.81
N LEU A 9 -13.96 11.80 -6.75
CA LEU A 9 -12.87 10.86 -6.52
C LEU A 9 -13.50 9.51 -6.19
N PRO A 10 -13.12 8.41 -6.87
CA PRO A 10 -13.66 7.09 -6.61
C PRO A 10 -13.52 6.76 -5.13
N THR A 11 -14.57 6.21 -4.51
CA THR A 11 -14.69 5.91 -3.07
C THR A 11 -13.45 5.25 -2.44
N GLY A 12 -12.67 4.48 -3.22
CA GLY A 12 -11.41 3.87 -2.76
C GLY A 12 -10.24 4.83 -2.53
N LEU A 13 -10.27 6.07 -3.04
CA LEU A 13 -9.30 7.11 -2.69
C LEU A 13 -9.58 7.68 -1.30
N ASN A 14 -10.85 7.88 -0.96
CA ASN A 14 -11.26 8.38 0.37
C ASN A 14 -10.89 7.40 1.49
N THR A 15 -11.10 6.09 1.32
CA THR A 15 -10.79 5.13 2.41
C THR A 15 -9.29 5.00 2.71
N VAL A 16 -8.44 5.09 1.68
CA VAL A 16 -6.98 5.07 1.89
C VAL A 16 -6.51 6.40 2.45
N ALA A 17 -7.06 7.53 1.97
CA ALA A 17 -6.78 8.84 2.56
C ALA A 17 -7.22 8.88 4.03
N ASP A 18 -8.41 8.40 4.38
CA ASP A 18 -8.92 8.31 5.76
C ASP A 18 -8.05 7.39 6.64
N PHE A 19 -7.62 6.23 6.11
CA PHE A 19 -6.72 5.35 6.83
C PHE A 19 -5.34 5.98 7.04
N LEU A 20 -4.81 6.67 6.03
CA LEU A 20 -3.55 7.43 6.11
C LEU A 20 -3.67 8.66 7.04
N THR A 21 -4.85 9.27 7.13
CA THR A 21 -5.13 10.46 7.96
C THR A 21 -5.42 10.06 9.42
N GLY A 22 -5.90 8.84 9.66
CA GLY A 22 -6.13 8.29 11.00
C GLY A 22 -4.88 7.75 11.71
N ALA A 23 -3.73 7.67 11.02
CA ALA A 23 -2.45 7.33 11.64
C ALA A 23 -1.87 8.57 12.35
N PRO A 24 -1.64 8.55 13.68
CA PRO A 24 -1.30 9.74 14.46
C PRO A 24 0.14 10.26 14.27
N THR A 25 0.80 10.01 13.14
CA THR A 25 2.20 10.43 12.89
C THR A 25 2.45 10.58 11.40
N ASP A 26 3.23 11.59 11.00
CA ASP A 26 3.65 11.94 9.63
C ASP A 26 4.19 10.76 8.80
N HIS A 27 3.32 9.85 8.35
CA HIS A 27 3.65 8.71 7.50
C HIS A 27 3.62 9.07 6.00
N SER A 28 3.51 10.36 5.67
CA SER A 28 3.43 10.88 4.30
C SER A 28 4.61 10.45 3.43
N GLY A 29 5.83 10.42 4.00
CA GLY A 29 7.04 9.96 3.31
C GLY A 29 7.01 8.47 2.98
N ILE A 30 6.63 7.63 3.95
CA ILE A 30 6.53 6.18 3.78
C ILE A 30 5.41 5.85 2.77
N ALA A 31 4.23 6.45 2.92
CA ALA A 31 3.10 6.22 2.02
C ALA A 31 3.45 6.59 0.56
N SER A 32 4.20 7.68 0.36
CA SER A 32 4.68 8.10 -0.96
C SER A 32 5.69 7.11 -1.55
N ALA A 33 6.70 6.70 -0.77
CA ALA A 33 7.71 5.75 -1.21
C ALA A 33 7.11 4.38 -1.57
N VAL A 34 6.13 3.90 -0.80
CA VAL A 34 5.44 2.63 -1.07
C VAL A 34 4.50 2.76 -2.26
N SER A 35 3.83 3.90 -2.42
CA SER A 35 3.03 4.18 -3.61
C SER A 35 3.89 4.25 -4.88
N GLU A 36 5.13 4.69 -4.77
CA GLU A 36 6.09 4.64 -5.88
C GLU A 36 6.55 3.22 -6.18
N TYR A 37 6.87 2.44 -5.15
CA TYR A 37 7.33 1.06 -5.30
C TYR A 37 6.24 0.08 -5.78
N ALA A 38 5.00 0.25 -5.32
CA ALA A 38 3.90 -0.71 -5.51
C ALA A 38 2.56 -0.09 -5.96
N GLY A 39 2.43 1.24 -5.99
CA GLY A 39 1.17 1.94 -6.28
C GLY A 39 1.04 2.48 -7.72
N LYS A 40 2.12 2.50 -8.51
CA LYS A 40 2.09 2.93 -9.93
C LYS A 40 1.73 1.76 -10.85
N GLU A 41 1.12 2.05 -12.00
CA GLU A 41 0.89 1.05 -13.04
C GLU A 41 2.25 0.54 -13.56
N ASN A 42 2.45 -0.79 -13.61
CA ASN A 42 3.73 -1.46 -13.90
C ASN A 42 4.83 -1.30 -12.83
N ALA A 43 4.50 -0.82 -11.63
CA ALA A 43 5.48 -0.82 -10.55
C ALA A 43 5.92 -2.26 -10.22
N PRO A 44 7.23 -2.52 -10.04
CA PRO A 44 7.74 -3.87 -9.80
C PRO A 44 7.27 -4.44 -8.45
N GLY A 45 6.82 -3.58 -7.53
CA GLY A 45 6.47 -3.98 -6.18
C GLY A 45 5.31 -4.97 -6.09
N ILE A 46 4.22 -4.80 -6.84
CA ILE A 46 3.06 -5.71 -6.71
C ILE A 46 3.36 -7.13 -7.23
N PRO A 47 3.98 -7.32 -8.41
CA PRO A 47 4.43 -8.64 -8.84
C PRO A 47 5.39 -9.29 -7.83
N GLU A 48 6.33 -8.52 -7.27
CA GLU A 48 7.29 -9.02 -6.28
C GLU A 48 6.63 -9.39 -4.95
N ILE A 49 5.71 -8.56 -4.45
CA ILE A 49 4.90 -8.85 -3.26
C ILE A 49 4.11 -10.15 -3.47
N ARG A 50 3.51 -10.34 -4.65
CA ARG A 50 2.77 -11.56 -4.99
C ARG A 50 3.68 -12.79 -5.02
N ARG A 51 4.85 -12.68 -5.65
CA ARG A 51 5.86 -13.75 -5.71
C ARG A 51 6.31 -14.15 -4.29
N ARG A 52 6.66 -13.16 -3.46
CA ARG A 52 7.10 -13.40 -2.07
C ARG A 52 5.99 -13.92 -1.18
N ALA A 53 4.75 -13.46 -1.38
CA ALA A 53 3.60 -14.02 -0.68
C ALA A 53 3.48 -15.51 -0.97
N HIS A 54 3.59 -15.91 -2.24
CA HIS A 54 3.55 -17.30 -2.64
C HIS A 54 4.68 -18.13 -2.00
N GLU A 55 5.92 -17.64 -2.08
CA GLU A 55 7.10 -18.31 -1.49
C GLU A 55 7.00 -18.45 0.03
N ALA A 56 6.33 -17.52 0.69
CA ALA A 56 6.12 -17.54 2.14
C ALA A 56 4.83 -18.26 2.59
N GLY A 57 4.02 -18.78 1.65
CA GLY A 57 2.71 -19.39 1.95
C GLY A 57 1.66 -18.40 2.45
N LEU A 58 1.77 -17.13 2.06
CA LEU A 58 0.92 -16.01 2.48
C LEU A 58 -0.14 -15.61 1.43
N ASP A 59 -0.38 -16.46 0.42
CA ASP A 59 -1.37 -16.20 -0.64
C ASP A 59 -2.75 -15.83 -0.07
N GLY A 60 -3.18 -16.50 1.01
CA GLY A 60 -4.46 -16.23 1.66
C GLY A 60 -4.54 -14.83 2.29
N VAL A 61 -3.44 -14.34 2.87
CA VAL A 61 -3.35 -12.99 3.43
C VAL A 61 -3.46 -11.96 2.31
N LEU A 62 -2.71 -12.16 1.23
CA LEU A 62 -2.73 -11.26 0.08
C LEU A 62 -4.10 -11.25 -0.61
N LEU A 63 -4.75 -12.41 -0.74
CA LEU A 63 -6.11 -12.52 -1.28
C LEU A 63 -7.11 -11.74 -0.43
N GLY A 64 -7.02 -11.85 0.91
CA GLY A 64 -7.87 -11.07 1.82
C GLY A 64 -7.77 -9.57 1.56
N TRP A 65 -6.54 -9.04 1.47
CA TRP A 65 -6.33 -7.61 1.18
C TRP A 65 -6.77 -7.19 -0.22
N ARG A 66 -6.75 -8.10 -1.21
CA ARG A 66 -7.25 -7.82 -2.56
C ARG A 66 -8.78 -7.70 -2.58
N GLN A 67 -9.47 -8.45 -1.73
CA GLN A 67 -10.93 -8.50 -1.68
C GLN A 67 -11.54 -7.37 -0.83
N GLU A 68 -10.93 -7.07 0.32
CA GLU A 68 -11.40 -6.03 1.22
C GLU A 68 -10.22 -5.21 1.76
N ILE A 69 -10.43 -3.90 1.91
CA ILE A 69 -9.44 -3.05 2.57
C ILE A 69 -9.31 -3.46 4.05
N SER A 70 -8.11 -3.89 4.45
CA SER A 70 -7.84 -4.22 5.84
C SER A 70 -8.02 -2.98 6.71
N LYS A 71 -8.86 -3.08 7.75
CA LYS A 71 -9.04 -2.03 8.77
C LYS A 71 -8.00 -2.11 9.89
N GLN A 72 -7.21 -3.18 9.90
CA GLN A 72 -6.14 -3.40 10.87
C GLN A 72 -4.78 -3.37 10.18
N PRO A 73 -3.74 -2.85 10.84
CA PRO A 73 -2.37 -3.00 10.37
C PRO A 73 -2.02 -4.47 10.16
N ALA A 74 -1.21 -4.74 9.14
CA ALA A 74 -0.62 -6.06 8.93
C ALA A 74 0.39 -6.40 10.04
N ASP A 75 0.65 -7.68 10.24
CA ASP A 75 1.75 -8.12 11.11
C ASP A 75 3.10 -7.70 10.50
N GLU A 76 3.98 -7.11 11.30
CA GLU A 76 5.33 -6.69 10.87
C GLU A 76 6.17 -7.85 10.31
N THR A 77 5.96 -9.06 10.82
CA THR A 77 6.60 -10.29 10.34
C THR A 77 6.12 -10.64 8.94
N VAL A 78 4.84 -10.40 8.64
CA VAL A 78 4.30 -10.54 7.28
C VAL A 78 4.91 -9.48 6.37
N ILE A 79 5.02 -8.23 6.82
CA ILE A 79 5.65 -7.17 6.03
C ILE A 79 7.09 -7.50 5.65
N LYS A 80 7.90 -7.96 6.60
CA LYS A 80 9.30 -8.35 6.35
C LYS A 80 9.44 -9.53 5.38
N LYS A 81 8.42 -10.38 5.25
CA LYS A 81 8.38 -11.45 4.26
C LYS A 81 7.97 -10.94 2.87
N LEU A 82 7.01 -10.02 2.82
CA LEU A 82 6.43 -9.51 1.57
C LEU A 82 7.30 -8.43 0.90
N ILE A 83 7.99 -7.60 1.67
CA ILE A 83 8.83 -6.52 1.16
C ILE A 83 10.31 -6.93 1.28
N PRO A 84 11.10 -6.83 0.20
CA PRO A 84 12.53 -7.07 0.27
C PRO A 84 13.23 -6.19 1.32
N GLU A 85 14.18 -6.76 2.06
CA GLU A 85 14.91 -6.02 3.09
C GLU A 85 15.64 -4.80 2.52
N ASP A 86 16.23 -4.91 1.33
CA ASP A 86 16.89 -3.81 0.64
C ASP A 86 15.93 -2.66 0.33
N ILE A 87 14.66 -2.95 0.04
CA ILE A 87 13.61 -1.94 -0.16
C ILE A 87 13.21 -1.30 1.17
N ILE A 88 13.07 -2.08 2.25
CA ILE A 88 12.80 -1.53 3.59
C ILE A 88 13.93 -0.57 4.01
N GLN A 89 15.18 -1.00 3.81
CA GLN A 89 16.38 -0.19 4.10
C GLN A 89 16.42 1.07 3.24
N LYS A 90 16.07 0.97 1.95
CA LYS A 90 16.00 2.11 1.04
C LYS A 90 14.96 3.13 1.51
N ILE A 91 13.74 2.69 1.80
CA ILE A 91 12.66 3.57 2.29
C ILE A 91 13.09 4.24 3.60
N SER A 92 13.64 3.47 4.55
CA SER A 92 14.16 4.00 5.81
C SER A 92 15.18 5.12 5.60
N LYS A 93 16.13 4.94 4.68
CA LYS A 93 17.14 5.96 4.32
C LYS A 93 16.51 7.19 3.65
N GLU A 94 15.59 6.99 2.71
CA GLU A 94 14.93 8.07 1.96
C GLU A 94 14.03 8.92 2.85
N THR A 95 13.34 8.31 3.81
CA THR A 95 12.42 9.03 4.71
C THR A 95 13.08 9.50 6.00
N GLY A 96 14.34 9.10 6.26
CA GLY A 96 15.07 9.46 7.48
C GLY A 96 14.52 8.84 8.77
N VAL A 97 13.64 7.82 8.66
CA VAL A 97 13.07 7.11 9.82
C VAL A 97 13.79 5.79 10.03
N SER A 98 13.75 5.26 11.26
CA SER A 98 14.40 3.99 11.56
C SER A 98 13.73 2.81 10.84
N VAL A 99 14.50 1.76 10.53
CA VAL A 99 13.99 0.54 9.89
C VAL A 99 12.76 -0.05 10.62
N PRO A 100 12.74 -0.15 11.97
CA PRO A 100 11.53 -0.59 12.69
C PRO A 100 10.33 0.31 12.40
N ALA A 101 10.49 1.64 12.45
CA ALA A 101 9.41 2.58 12.14
C ALA A 101 8.94 2.47 10.68
N THR A 102 9.86 2.20 9.74
CA THR A 102 9.51 1.90 8.34
C THR A 102 8.63 0.66 8.24
N VAL A 103 8.96 -0.42 8.96
CA VAL A 103 8.14 -1.64 8.96
C VAL A 103 6.76 -1.39 9.57
N THR A 104 6.68 -0.66 10.68
CA THR A 104 5.40 -0.26 11.29
C THR A 104 4.56 0.59 10.34
N GLY A 105 5.17 1.53 9.60
CA GLY A 105 4.47 2.32 8.58
C GLY A 105 4.00 1.46 7.40
N LEU A 106 4.85 0.55 6.92
CA LEU A 106 4.51 -0.42 5.88
C LEU A 106 3.33 -1.31 6.27
N ALA A 107 3.28 -1.77 7.52
CA ALA A 107 2.18 -2.56 8.07
C ALA A 107 0.84 -1.85 7.97
N GLN A 108 0.84 -0.53 8.13
CA GLN A 108 -0.37 0.27 8.01
C GLN A 108 -0.75 0.41 6.52
N VAL A 109 0.18 0.80 5.65
CA VAL A 109 -0.17 1.24 4.29
C VAL A 109 -0.30 0.12 3.25
N LEU A 110 0.45 -0.98 3.41
CA LEU A 110 0.57 -2.02 2.39
C LEU A 110 -0.77 -2.67 2.01
N PRO A 111 -1.64 -3.06 2.97
CA PRO A 111 -2.94 -3.65 2.63
C PRO A 111 -3.80 -2.77 1.73
N GLY A 112 -3.84 -1.46 2.01
CA GLY A 112 -4.60 -0.50 1.21
C GLY A 112 -4.07 -0.32 -0.22
N ILE A 113 -2.74 -0.43 -0.39
CA ILE A 113 -2.11 -0.37 -1.72
C ILE A 113 -2.42 -1.64 -2.52
N VAL A 114 -2.35 -2.82 -1.88
CA VAL A 114 -2.73 -4.10 -2.50
C VAL A 114 -4.20 -4.07 -2.94
N TYR A 115 -5.09 -3.62 -2.07
CA TYR A 115 -6.51 -3.43 -2.38
C TYR A 115 -6.71 -2.51 -3.59
N ARG A 116 -6.09 -1.32 -3.56
CA ARG A 116 -6.17 -0.35 -4.67
C ARG A 116 -5.67 -0.94 -5.99
N ASN A 117 -4.57 -1.66 -5.96
CA ASN A 117 -4.03 -2.30 -7.15
C ASN A 117 -5.02 -3.33 -7.73
N ALA A 118 -5.62 -4.17 -6.89
CA ALA A 118 -6.64 -5.13 -7.31
C ALA A 118 -7.87 -4.44 -7.94
N GLN A 119 -8.36 -3.35 -7.34
CA GLN A 119 -9.49 -2.58 -7.90
C GLN A 119 -9.16 -1.98 -9.29
N ARG A 120 -7.92 -1.54 -9.50
CA ARG A 120 -7.45 -1.06 -10.81
C ARG A 120 -7.33 -2.18 -11.84
N GLU A 121 -6.90 -3.38 -11.44
CA GLU A 121 -6.88 -4.56 -12.32
C GLU A 121 -8.30 -4.93 -12.79
N HIS A 122 -9.32 -4.70 -11.96
CA HIS A 122 -10.73 -5.01 -12.27
C HIS A 122 -11.46 -3.90 -13.04
N GLN A 123 -10.91 -2.68 -13.12
CA GLN A 123 -11.57 -1.60 -13.84
C GLN A 123 -11.32 -1.77 -15.34
N PRO A 124 -12.38 -1.93 -16.17
CA PRO A 124 -12.20 -2.05 -17.61
C PRO A 124 -11.54 -0.76 -18.12
N ARG A 125 -10.35 -0.91 -18.72
CA ARG A 125 -9.76 0.16 -19.52
C ARG A 125 -10.70 0.42 -20.69
N ASN A 126 -11.56 1.42 -20.56
CA ASN A 126 -12.24 2.01 -21.71
C ASN A 126 -11.13 2.56 -22.63
N ARG A 127 -10.83 1.80 -23.69
CA ARG A 127 -10.11 2.27 -24.86
C ARG A 127 -11.08 2.94 -25.80
#